data_AF-A0A1H0IE70-F1
#
_entry.id   AF-A0A1H0IE70-F1
#
_cell.length_a   1.000
_cell.length_b   1.000
_cell.length_c   1.000
_cell.angle_alpha   90.00
_cell.angle_beta   90.00
_cell.angle_gamma   90.00
#
_symmetry.space_group_name_H-M   'P 1'
#
loop_
_entity.id
_entity.type
_entity.pdbx_description
1 polymer ?
#
loop_
_entity_poly.entity_id
_entity_poly.type
_entity_poly.pdbx_seq_one_letter_code
_entity_poly.pdbx_strand_id
1 'polypeptide(L)'
;MRSVSTLHRLASALIVACALTACGTDDPAPAPTAPPTKASVVGTAPQDSPEKLFAEFVTRLSKVDGPGTCSLFTEGGVVAFEDEWQETPCDLVVTKAAGRIKDLAAFAGKTTPKSVIKDSDTVVELSGCDVGGMKALKSDKGWLIDAYRGPSSVSGC
;
A
#
# COMPACT_ATOMS: atom_id res chain seq x y z
N MET A 1 -37.07 16.09 -50.01
CA MET A 1 -35.66 16.47 -50.32
C MET A 1 -34.85 16.00 -49.11
N ARG A 2 -34.01 14.94 -49.20
CA ARG A 2 -32.58 14.95 -49.62
C ARG A 2 -31.76 16.03 -48.88
N SER A 3 -30.62 15.79 -48.23
CA SER A 3 -29.84 14.56 -47.90
C SER A 3 -28.94 14.90 -46.67
N VAL A 4 -28.78 14.06 -45.64
CA VAL A 4 -27.82 12.94 -45.48
C VAL A 4 -26.33 13.32 -45.64
N SER A 5 -25.52 13.12 -44.57
CA SER A 5 -24.10 12.66 -44.51
C SER A 5 -23.40 13.25 -43.27
N THR A 6 -22.49 12.62 -42.50
CA THR A 6 -21.92 11.24 -42.42
C THR A 6 -21.16 11.18 -41.07
N LEU A 7 -21.52 10.28 -40.13
CA LEU A 7 -20.80 9.03 -39.76
C LEU A 7 -19.32 9.23 -39.36
N HIS A 8 -18.89 8.86 -38.14
CA HIS A 8 -18.33 7.55 -37.72
C HIS A 8 -17.74 7.71 -36.27
N ARG A 9 -17.37 6.73 -35.41
CA ARG A 9 -17.38 5.24 -35.34
C ARG A 9 -17.33 4.83 -33.83
N LEU A 10 -18.04 3.76 -33.41
CA LEU A 10 -17.54 2.43 -32.92
C LEU A 10 -16.57 2.41 -31.73
N ALA A 11 -16.59 1.46 -30.78
CA ALA A 11 -17.51 0.37 -30.40
C ALA A 11 -17.05 -0.17 -29.02
N SER A 12 -17.90 -0.42 -28.02
CA SER A 12 -18.65 -1.66 -27.77
C SER A 12 -17.82 -2.97 -27.76
N ALA A 13 -17.75 -3.65 -26.61
CA ALA A 13 -18.26 -5.02 -26.46
C ALA A 13 -18.20 -5.51 -24.99
N LEU A 14 -19.37 -5.88 -24.44
CA LEU A 14 -19.50 -6.75 -23.28
C LEU A 14 -19.71 -8.18 -23.82
N ILE A 15 -18.91 -9.17 -23.42
CA ILE A 15 -19.20 -10.58 -23.70
C ILE A 15 -18.96 -11.42 -22.44
N VAL A 16 -20.05 -11.94 -21.89
CA VAL A 16 -20.05 -13.11 -21.00
C VAL A 16 -20.21 -14.35 -21.86
N ALA A 17 -19.36 -15.36 -21.68
CA ALA A 17 -19.54 -16.67 -22.28
C ALA A 17 -18.98 -17.77 -21.37
N CYS A 18 -19.86 -18.42 -20.61
CA CYS A 18 -19.58 -19.77 -20.10
C CYS A 18 -19.94 -20.77 -21.19
N ALA A 19 -19.00 -21.64 -21.57
CA ALA A 19 -19.29 -22.87 -22.30
C ALA A 19 -18.30 -23.96 -21.86
N LEU A 20 -18.81 -25.18 -21.70
CA LEU A 20 -18.11 -26.34 -21.16
C LEU A 20 -17.53 -27.23 -22.28
N THR A 21 -16.68 -28.18 -21.86
CA THR A 21 -16.35 -29.49 -22.49
C THR A 21 -15.48 -29.53 -23.76
N ALA A 22 -14.27 -30.10 -23.58
CA ALA A 22 -13.82 -31.40 -24.13
C ALA A 22 -12.47 -31.44 -24.90
N CYS A 23 -11.52 -32.16 -24.29
CA CYS A 23 -10.59 -33.12 -24.92
C CYS A 23 -9.52 -32.65 -25.94
N GLY A 24 -8.24 -32.78 -25.56
CA GLY A 24 -7.19 -33.25 -26.49
C GLY A 24 -5.86 -32.49 -26.53
N THR A 25 -4.79 -33.18 -26.08
CA THR A 25 -3.36 -33.00 -26.45
C THR A 25 -2.62 -31.67 -26.14
N ASP A 26 -1.47 -31.83 -25.46
CA ASP A 26 -0.29 -30.95 -25.38
C ASP A 26 -0.50 -29.42 -25.51
N ASP A 27 -0.84 -28.79 -24.39
CA ASP A 27 -0.64 -27.36 -24.17
C ASP A 27 0.57 -27.18 -23.22
N PRO A 28 1.56 -26.31 -23.52
CA PRO A 28 2.70 -26.10 -22.64
C PRO A 28 2.26 -25.69 -21.24
N ALA A 29 2.89 -26.27 -20.21
CA ALA A 29 2.62 -25.91 -18.82
C ALA A 29 2.62 -24.37 -18.66
N PRO A 30 1.61 -23.79 -17.97
CA PRO A 30 1.46 -22.35 -17.89
C PRO A 30 2.78 -21.74 -17.42
N ALA A 31 3.34 -20.85 -18.25
CA ALA A 31 4.63 -20.26 -17.99
C ALA A 31 4.64 -19.69 -16.56
N PRO A 32 5.65 -20.01 -15.73
CA PRO A 32 5.64 -19.64 -14.33
C PRO A 32 5.41 -18.15 -14.22
N THR A 33 4.34 -17.77 -13.51
CA THR A 33 3.97 -16.37 -13.30
C THR A 33 5.21 -15.62 -12.87
N ALA A 34 5.60 -14.61 -13.65
CA ALA A 34 6.84 -13.88 -13.39
C ALA A 34 6.84 -13.39 -11.93
N PRO A 35 7.96 -13.52 -11.19
CA PRO A 35 8.04 -13.01 -9.83
C PRO A 35 7.65 -11.53 -9.85
N PRO A 36 6.92 -11.04 -8.83
CA PRO A 36 6.24 -9.75 -8.87
C PRO A 36 7.20 -8.66 -9.34
N THR A 37 6.91 -8.11 -10.53
CA THR A 37 7.67 -7.01 -11.11
C THR A 37 7.77 -5.93 -10.06
N LYS A 38 9.00 -5.54 -9.67
CA LYS A 38 9.28 -4.56 -8.60
C LYS A 38 8.19 -3.49 -8.60
N ALA A 39 7.35 -3.49 -7.55
CA ALA A 39 6.22 -2.56 -7.44
C ALA A 39 6.73 -1.15 -7.71
N SER A 40 6.05 -0.39 -8.58
CA SER A 40 6.48 0.96 -8.94
C SER A 40 6.68 1.79 -7.69
N VAL A 41 7.94 2.12 -7.43
CA VAL A 41 8.38 2.70 -6.16
C VAL A 41 8.08 4.20 -6.20
N VAL A 42 6.82 4.54 -5.93
CA VAL A 42 6.30 5.92 -5.95
C VAL A 42 6.74 6.72 -4.71
N GLY A 43 7.06 6.05 -3.59
CA GLY A 43 7.58 6.68 -2.39
C GLY A 43 8.86 7.48 -2.67
N THR A 44 8.76 8.79 -2.50
CA THR A 44 9.84 9.74 -2.83
C THR A 44 10.83 9.95 -1.68
N ALA A 45 10.52 9.45 -0.47
CA ALA A 45 11.37 9.54 0.71
C ALA A 45 11.78 8.15 1.29
N PRO A 46 12.45 7.29 0.50
CA PRO A 46 12.93 5.99 0.97
C PRO A 46 13.96 6.14 2.09
N GLN A 47 13.98 5.18 3.02
CA GLN A 47 14.81 5.21 4.22
C GLN A 47 15.91 4.14 4.21
N ASP A 48 17.03 4.38 4.91
CA ASP A 48 18.17 3.45 4.90
C ASP A 48 17.86 2.07 5.51
N SER A 49 16.91 2.03 6.46
CA SER A 49 16.53 0.81 7.19
C SER A 49 15.02 0.80 7.49
N PRO A 50 14.42 -0.39 7.72
CA PRO A 50 13.01 -0.50 8.05
C PRO A 50 12.66 0.11 9.42
N GLU A 51 13.61 0.14 10.36
CA GLU A 51 13.44 0.82 11.66
C GLU A 51 13.45 2.35 11.50
N LYS A 52 14.30 2.91 10.63
CA LYS A 52 14.24 4.35 10.28
C LYS A 52 12.92 4.71 9.61
N LEU A 53 12.40 3.85 8.73
CA LEU A 53 11.09 4.02 8.12
C LEU A 53 9.96 4.07 9.15
N PHE A 54 9.97 3.15 10.12
CA PHE A 54 9.01 3.15 11.22
C PHE A 54 9.12 4.41 12.08
N ALA A 55 10.34 4.82 12.45
CA ALA A 55 10.59 6.04 13.22
C ALA A 55 10.12 7.32 12.50
N GLU A 56 10.38 7.42 11.19
CA GLU A 56 9.99 8.56 10.36
C GLU A 56 8.47 8.62 10.17
N PHE A 57 7.81 7.47 9.95
CA PHE A 57 6.34 7.39 9.91
C PHE A 57 5.70 7.90 11.20
N VAL A 58 6.17 7.43 12.36
CA VAL A 58 5.70 7.90 13.68
C VAL A 58 5.95 9.41 13.84
N THR A 59 7.12 9.89 13.42
CA THR A 59 7.52 11.30 13.53
C THR A 59 6.69 12.22 12.63
N ARG A 60 6.26 11.78 11.45
CA ARG A 60 5.43 12.57 10.53
C ARG A 60 3.95 12.49 10.88
N LEU A 61 3.45 11.31 11.24
CA LEU A 61 2.07 11.13 11.69
C LEU A 61 1.79 11.93 12.98
N SER A 62 2.74 11.99 13.92
CA SER A 62 2.62 12.84 15.13
C SER A 62 2.55 14.35 14.86
N LYS A 63 3.02 14.78 13.68
CA LYS A 63 2.98 16.17 13.20
C LYS A 63 1.81 16.45 12.25
N VAL A 64 1.02 15.43 11.92
CA VAL A 64 -0.04 15.47 10.89
C VAL A 64 0.51 15.91 9.51
N ASP A 65 1.75 15.54 9.21
CA ASP A 65 2.42 15.83 7.95
C ASP A 65 1.91 14.88 6.86
N GLY A 66 0.77 15.21 6.24
CA GLY A 66 0.13 14.43 5.16
C GLY A 66 1.12 14.08 4.03
N PRO A 67 1.60 15.07 3.26
CA PRO A 67 2.45 14.83 2.10
C PRO A 67 3.73 14.08 2.45
N GLY A 68 4.36 14.41 3.58
CA GLY A 68 5.56 13.73 4.04
C GLY A 68 5.29 12.29 4.50
N THR A 69 4.20 12.03 5.22
CA THR A 69 3.83 10.66 5.63
C THR A 69 3.52 9.81 4.39
N CYS A 70 2.73 10.34 3.46
CA CYS A 70 2.38 9.66 2.20
C CYS A 70 3.61 9.36 1.32
N SER A 71 4.64 10.22 1.35
CA SER A 71 5.91 9.98 0.63
C SER A 71 6.72 8.76 1.09
N LEU A 72 6.37 8.17 2.24
CA LEU A 72 7.00 6.97 2.79
C LEU A 72 6.40 5.66 2.24
N PHE A 73 5.32 5.72 1.48
CA PHE A 73 4.61 4.55 0.97
C PHE A 73 4.95 4.22 -0.50
N THR A 74 4.81 2.95 -0.89
CA THR A 74 4.66 2.57 -2.30
C THR A 74 3.25 2.95 -2.78
N GLU A 75 2.99 2.88 -4.09
CA GLU A 75 1.65 3.14 -4.63
C GLU A 75 0.60 2.17 -4.03
N GLY A 76 0.95 0.88 -3.94
CA GLY A 76 0.11 -0.13 -3.27
C GLY A 76 -0.02 0.12 -1.76
N GLY A 77 1.03 0.62 -1.12
CA GLY A 77 1.02 1.03 0.29
C GLY A 77 0.06 2.19 0.57
N VAL A 78 -0.04 3.18 -0.32
CA VAL A 78 -1.01 4.28 -0.21
C VAL A 78 -2.43 3.75 -0.27
N VAL A 79 -2.75 2.90 -1.27
CA VAL A 79 -4.09 2.30 -1.41
C VAL A 79 -4.43 1.45 -0.17
N ALA A 80 -3.51 0.64 0.32
CA ALA A 80 -3.72 -0.16 1.53
C ALA A 80 -3.95 0.71 2.80
N PHE A 81 -3.31 1.89 2.87
CA PHE A 81 -3.49 2.85 3.96
C PHE A 81 -4.86 3.55 3.88
N GLU A 82 -5.27 3.96 2.68
CA GLU A 82 -6.60 4.52 2.38
C GLU A 82 -7.74 3.53 2.71
N ASP A 83 -7.59 2.27 2.30
CA ASP A 83 -8.55 1.19 2.58
C ASP A 83 -8.69 0.88 4.08
N GLU A 84 -7.56 0.77 4.80
CA GLU A 84 -7.54 0.46 6.24
C GLU A 84 -8.31 1.49 7.08
N TRP A 85 -8.20 2.77 6.70
CA TRP A 85 -8.86 3.89 7.38
C TRP A 85 -10.19 4.29 6.76
N GLN A 86 -10.57 3.69 5.62
CA GLN A 86 -11.76 4.01 4.84
C GLN A 86 -11.85 5.52 4.56
N GLU A 87 -10.80 6.10 3.98
CA GLU A 87 -10.68 7.54 3.70
C GLU A 87 -9.79 7.78 2.48
N THR A 88 -10.09 8.80 1.68
CA THR A 88 -9.27 9.22 0.53
C THR A 88 -9.31 10.74 0.37
N PRO A 89 -8.24 11.40 -0.13
CA PRO A 89 -6.91 10.84 -0.42
C PRO A 89 -6.04 10.69 0.84
N CYS A 90 -4.86 10.09 0.69
CA CYS A 90 -3.86 9.82 1.72
C CYS A 90 -3.63 10.96 2.74
N ASP A 91 -3.60 12.24 2.33
CA ASP A 91 -3.42 13.37 3.27
C ASP A 91 -4.56 13.47 4.31
N LEU A 92 -5.79 13.13 3.91
CA LEU A 92 -6.94 13.03 4.81
C LEU A 92 -6.87 11.77 5.67
N VAL A 93 -6.31 10.67 5.15
CA VAL A 93 -6.03 9.47 5.96
C VAL A 93 -5.07 9.79 7.10
N VAL A 94 -3.97 10.51 6.82
CA VAL A 94 -2.99 10.93 7.83
C VAL A 94 -3.67 11.79 8.90
N THR A 95 -4.54 12.71 8.50
CA THR A 95 -5.34 13.54 9.42
C THR A 95 -6.28 12.70 10.29
N LYS A 96 -6.98 11.72 9.69
CA LYS A 96 -7.92 10.81 10.37
C LYS A 96 -7.21 9.87 11.34
N ALA A 97 -6.08 9.29 10.92
CA ALA A 97 -5.23 8.42 11.73
C ALA A 97 -4.62 9.19 12.92
N ALA A 98 -4.05 10.36 12.68
CA ALA A 98 -3.52 11.22 13.75
C ALA A 98 -4.62 11.65 14.73
N GLY A 99 -5.82 11.95 14.25
CA GLY A 99 -6.99 12.27 15.06
C GLY A 99 -7.50 11.13 15.96
N ARG A 100 -7.02 9.89 15.80
CA ARG A 100 -7.28 8.77 16.72
C ARG A 100 -6.24 8.64 17.84
N ILE A 101 -5.10 9.31 17.72
CA ILE A 101 -4.03 9.27 18.71
C ILE A 101 -4.42 10.15 19.89
N LYS A 102 -4.65 9.53 21.06
CA LYS A 102 -5.10 10.23 22.27
C LYS A 102 -4.06 11.20 22.85
N ASP A 103 -2.78 10.92 22.63
CA ASP A 103 -1.65 11.73 23.09
C ASP A 103 -0.56 11.70 22.02
N LEU A 104 -0.50 12.76 21.20
CA LEU A 104 0.49 12.91 20.13
C LEU A 104 1.92 13.07 20.66
N ALA A 105 2.10 13.61 21.87
CA ALA A 105 3.43 13.78 22.47
C ALA A 105 4.00 12.45 22.97
N ALA A 106 3.19 11.64 23.65
CA ALA A 106 3.57 10.28 24.02
C ALA A 106 3.72 9.37 22.78
N PHE A 107 2.93 9.59 21.73
CA PHE A 107 3.07 8.86 20.47
C PHE A 107 4.37 9.19 19.72
N ALA A 108 4.80 10.46 19.70
CA ALA A 108 6.05 10.87 19.06
C ALA A 108 7.30 10.18 19.66
N GLY A 109 7.22 9.64 20.88
CA GLY A 109 8.27 8.82 21.49
C GLY A 109 8.28 7.35 21.06
N LYS A 110 7.27 6.87 20.31
CA LYS A 110 7.09 5.45 19.93
C LYS A 110 7.83 5.09 18.63
N THR A 111 9.00 5.66 18.41
CA THR A 111 9.80 5.53 17.19
C THR A 111 10.56 4.21 17.06
N THR A 112 10.62 3.40 18.13
CA THR A 112 11.16 2.04 18.11
C THR A 112 10.02 1.03 17.94
N PRO A 113 10.07 0.12 16.95
CA PRO A 113 9.07 -0.94 16.80
C PRO A 113 9.15 -1.94 17.98
N LYS A 114 7.99 -2.45 18.41
CA LYS A 114 7.89 -3.50 19.45
C LYS A 114 8.29 -4.87 18.91
N SER A 115 8.03 -5.13 17.63
CA SER A 115 8.45 -6.35 16.94
C SER A 115 8.95 -6.03 15.54
N VAL A 116 9.97 -6.78 15.12
CA VAL A 116 10.58 -6.74 13.78
C VAL A 116 10.70 -8.18 13.31
N ILE A 117 9.95 -8.55 12.27
CA ILE A 117 9.94 -9.89 11.68
C ILE A 117 10.50 -9.79 10.26
N LYS A 118 11.62 -10.48 10.02
CA LYS A 118 12.24 -10.54 8.69
C LYS A 118 11.62 -11.69 7.89
N ASP A 119 10.66 -11.35 7.03
CA ASP A 119 10.03 -12.26 6.06
C ASP A 119 11.05 -12.67 4.97
N SER A 120 11.83 -11.70 4.45
CA SER A 120 12.93 -11.97 3.50
C SER A 120 13.99 -10.86 3.53
N ASP A 121 15.02 -10.94 2.67
CA ASP A 121 16.01 -9.87 2.49
C ASP A 121 15.44 -8.58 1.88
N THR A 122 14.26 -8.65 1.28
CA THR A 122 13.56 -7.51 0.66
C THR A 122 12.29 -7.11 1.39
N VAL A 123 11.87 -7.86 2.43
CA VAL A 123 10.59 -7.67 3.10
C VAL A 123 10.76 -7.82 4.61
N VAL A 124 10.34 -6.79 5.36
CA VAL A 124 10.37 -6.77 6.83
C VAL A 124 9.03 -6.27 7.35
N GLU A 125 8.45 -6.97 8.33
CA GLU A 125 7.23 -6.56 9.01
C GLU A 125 7.59 -5.92 10.36
N LEU A 126 7.07 -4.73 10.61
CA LEU A 126 7.29 -3.98 11.86
C LEU A 126 5.94 -3.71 12.53
N SER A 127 5.91 -3.68 13.85
CA SER A 127 4.69 -3.31 14.59
C SER A 127 4.96 -2.52 15.85
N GLY A 128 4.03 -1.64 16.21
CA GLY A 128 3.98 -0.93 17.48
C GLY A 128 2.54 -0.73 17.94
N CYS A 129 2.33 -0.79 19.27
CA CYS A 129 1.00 -0.94 19.87
C CYS A 129 -0.04 0.10 19.44
N ASP A 130 0.35 1.37 19.43
CA ASP A 130 -0.49 2.49 19.05
C ASP A 130 -0.23 2.96 17.61
N VAL A 131 0.83 2.42 16.98
CA VAL A 131 1.30 2.79 15.63
C VAL A 131 0.62 1.94 14.56
N GLY A 132 0.29 0.68 14.88
CA GLY A 132 -0.15 -0.33 13.93
C GLY A 132 0.98 -1.25 13.46
N GLY A 133 0.68 -2.05 12.45
CA GLY A 133 1.63 -2.90 11.74
C GLY A 133 1.93 -2.34 10.35
N MET A 134 3.17 -2.45 9.88
CA MET A 134 3.56 -2.08 8.53
C MET A 134 4.46 -3.14 7.90
N LYS A 135 4.25 -3.39 6.61
CA LYS A 135 5.11 -4.22 5.77
C LYS A 135 6.03 -3.29 4.98
N ALA A 136 7.32 -3.33 5.30
CA ALA A 136 8.35 -2.54 4.62
C ALA A 136 8.96 -3.35 3.47
N LEU A 137 8.97 -2.77 2.27
CA LEU A 137 9.56 -3.33 1.06
C LEU A 137 10.86 -2.60 0.74
N LYS A 138 11.90 -3.37 0.40
CA LYS A 138 13.21 -2.85 -0.02
C LYS A 138 13.20 -2.54 -1.52
N SER A 139 13.46 -1.29 -1.86
CA SER A 139 13.75 -0.84 -3.22
C SER A 139 15.25 -0.62 -3.44
N ASP A 140 15.63 -0.34 -4.69
CA ASP A 140 17.00 0.05 -5.04
C ASP A 140 17.44 1.39 -4.41
N LYS A 141 16.49 2.18 -3.89
CA LYS A 141 16.72 3.50 -3.26
C LYS A 141 16.59 3.48 -1.73
N GLY A 142 16.23 2.35 -1.12
CA GLY A 142 15.94 2.21 0.31
C GLY A 142 14.57 1.58 0.59
N TRP A 143 14.12 1.65 1.84
CA TRP A 143 12.89 1.01 2.34
C TRP A 143 11.69 1.97 2.31
N LEU A 144 10.52 1.43 1.95
CA LEU A 144 9.23 2.12 1.90
C LEU A 144 8.10 1.20 2.39
N ILE A 145 6.98 1.78 2.81
CA ILE A 145 5.82 1.05 3.33
C ILE A 145 4.98 0.52 2.17
N ASP A 146 4.82 -0.80 2.08
CA ASP A 146 4.08 -1.48 1.02
C ASP A 146 2.68 -1.94 1.45
N ALA A 147 2.47 -2.11 2.75
CA ALA A 147 1.15 -2.29 3.34
C ALA A 147 1.13 -1.77 4.79
N TYR A 148 -0.03 -1.36 5.25
CA TYR A 148 -0.28 -0.91 6.62
C TYR A 148 -1.52 -1.58 7.20
N ARG A 149 -1.53 -1.77 8.53
CA ARG A 149 -2.68 -2.13 9.36
C ARG A 149 -2.72 -1.23 10.57
N GLY A 150 -3.89 -0.74 10.92
CA GLY A 150 -4.09 0.14 12.06
C GLY A 150 -3.73 -0.54 13.39
N PRO A 151 -3.51 0.23 14.47
CA PRO A 151 -3.39 -0.34 15.80
C PRO A 151 -4.67 -1.12 16.14
N SER A 152 -4.52 -2.43 16.34
CA SER A 152 -5.64 -3.31 16.70
C SER A 152 -6.26 -2.87 18.02
N SER A 153 -7.59 -2.81 18.09
CA SER A 153 -8.33 -2.36 19.28
C SER A 153 -8.25 -3.32 20.49
N VAL A 154 -7.52 -4.43 20.38
CA VAL A 154 -7.30 -5.38 21.48
C VAL A 154 -6.32 -4.81 22.51
N SER A 155 -6.77 -4.70 23.75
CA SER A 155 -5.94 -4.31 24.89
C SER A 155 -4.89 -5.38 25.18
N GLY A 156 -3.63 -5.00 25.42
CA GLY A 156 -2.56 -5.93 25.81
C GLY A 156 -1.35 -5.97 24.87
N CYS A 157 -1.27 -5.01 23.94
CA CYS A 157 0.05 -4.61 23.46
C CYS A 157 0.74 -3.72 24.51
#